data_AF-A0A7S4HFI5-F1
#
_entry.id   AF-A0A7S4HFI5-F1
#
_cell.length_a   1.000
_cell.length_b   1.000
_cell.length_c   1.000
_cell.angle_alpha   90.00
_cell.angle_beta   90.00
_cell.angle_gamma   90.00
#
_symmetry.space_group_name_H-M   'P 1'
#
loop_
_entity.id
_entity.type
_entity.pdbx_description
1 polymer ?
#
loop_
_entity_poly.entity_id
_entity_poly.type
_entity_poly.pdbx_seq_one_letter_code
_entity_poly.pdbx_strand_id
1 'polypeptide(L)'
;LQKKVLPKKWWLPLTRLYFYPMILPNYLWRRTMIKGTYFSRVDDVLLLGAVPLVFVGHIKELHRLGVRAVVNMMAEYEGPLKAYAETEPPMQQLYLPVTD
;
A
#
# COMPACT_ATOMS: atom_id res chain seq x y z
N LEU A 1 3.73 -2.05 -18.93
CA LEU A 1 2.58 -1.73 -19.80
C LEU A 1 2.49 -0.22 -19.96
N GLN A 2 2.66 0.30 -21.17
CA GLN A 2 2.68 1.74 -21.42
C GLN A 2 1.25 2.30 -21.27
N LYS A 3 0.96 2.89 -20.12
CA LYS A 3 -0.39 3.33 -19.69
C LYS A 3 -1.04 4.38 -20.59
N LYS A 4 -0.27 5.03 -21.47
CA LYS A 4 -0.75 6.04 -22.43
C LYS A 4 -1.53 5.47 -23.63
N VAL A 5 -1.49 4.15 -23.86
CA VAL A 5 -2.06 3.54 -25.08
C VAL A 5 -3.46 2.95 -24.85
N LEU A 6 -3.82 2.64 -23.60
CA LEU A 6 -5.08 1.96 -23.28
C LEU A 6 -6.22 2.94 -22.96
N PRO A 7 -7.46 2.70 -23.44
CA PRO A 7 -8.61 3.49 -23.06
C PRO A 7 -8.82 3.51 -21.54
N LYS A 8 -9.15 4.69 -20.99
CA LYS A 8 -9.36 4.92 -19.55
C LYS A 8 -10.44 4.03 -18.90
N LYS A 9 -11.26 3.34 -19.69
CA LYS A 9 -12.28 2.40 -19.19
C LYS A 9 -11.71 1.03 -18.81
N TRP A 10 -10.59 0.63 -19.44
CA TRP A 10 -10.03 -0.72 -19.29
C TRP A 10 -8.72 -0.77 -18.51
N TRP A 11 -8.03 0.36 -18.33
CA TRP A 11 -6.74 0.37 -17.65
C TRP A 11 -6.86 -0.04 -16.17
N LEU A 12 -7.79 0.52 -15.40
CA LEU A 12 -7.91 0.26 -13.96
C LEU A 12 -8.20 -1.21 -13.63
N PRO A 13 -9.16 -1.90 -14.29
CA PRO A 13 -9.35 -3.32 -14.03
C PRO A 13 -8.13 -4.16 -14.47
N LEU A 14 -7.45 -3.78 -15.56
CA LEU A 14 -6.26 -4.49 -16.03
C LEU A 14 -5.07 -4.32 -15.07
N THR A 15 -4.84 -3.12 -14.55
CA THR A 15 -3.77 -2.86 -13.59
C THR A 15 -4.05 -3.53 -12.26
N ARG A 16 -5.31 -3.54 -11.79
CA ARG A 16 -5.73 -4.35 -10.62
C ARG A 16 -5.45 -5.84 -10.84
N LEU A 17 -5.84 -6.39 -11.99
CA LEU A 17 -5.65 -7.80 -12.32
C LEU A 17 -4.17 -8.19 -12.35
N TYR A 18 -3.28 -7.31 -12.80
CA TYR A 18 -1.84 -7.54 -12.75
C TYR A 18 -1.26 -7.35 -11.33
N PHE A 19 -1.77 -6.37 -10.59
CA PHE A 19 -1.25 -5.99 -9.27
C PHE A 19 -1.47 -7.08 -8.21
N TYR A 20 -2.70 -7.54 -8.01
CA TYR A 20 -3.04 -8.51 -6.97
C TYR A 20 -2.22 -9.82 -6.99
N PRO A 21 -2.06 -10.53 -8.13
CA PRO A 21 -1.25 -11.74 -8.16
C PRO A 21 0.24 -11.46 -7.91
N MET A 22 0.70 -10.24 -8.16
CA MET A 22 2.09 -9.83 -7.95
C MET A 22 2.42 -9.42 -6.52
N ILE A 23 1.43 -9.22 -5.64
CA ILE A 23 1.66 -8.76 -4.25
C ILE A 23 2.54 -9.75 -3.47
N LEU A 24 2.17 -11.03 -3.45
CA LEU A 24 2.86 -12.05 -2.68
C LEU A 24 4.30 -12.31 -3.18
N PRO A 25 4.55 -12.54 -4.49
CA PRO A 25 5.92 -12.73 -4.97
C PRO A 25 6.78 -11.47 -4.76
N ASN A 26 6.23 -10.26 -4.96
CA ASN A 26 6.98 -9.02 -4.67
C ASN A 26 7.31 -8.86 -3.19
N TYR A 27 6.38 -9.19 -2.30
CA TYR A 27 6.62 -9.12 -0.86
C TYR A 27 7.72 -10.10 -0.43
N LEU A 28 7.65 -11.36 -0.88
CA LEU A 28 8.67 -12.36 -0.59
C LEU A 28 10.03 -11.96 -1.14
N TRP A 29 10.09 -11.53 -2.41
CA TRP A 29 11.32 -11.06 -3.04
C TRP A 29 11.94 -9.89 -2.28
N ARG A 30 11.13 -8.90 -1.91
CA ARG A 30 11.60 -7.74 -1.14
C ARG A 30 12.08 -8.14 0.26
N ARG A 31 11.46 -9.13 0.89
CA ARG A 31 11.87 -9.61 2.22
C ARG A 31 13.17 -10.41 2.18
N THR A 32 13.45 -11.15 1.10
CA THR A 32 14.62 -12.03 1.00
C THR A 32 15.83 -11.40 0.32
N MET A 33 15.61 -10.61 -0.73
CA MET A 33 16.69 -10.08 -1.58
C MET A 33 17.06 -8.63 -1.27
N ILE A 34 16.12 -7.84 -0.74
CA ILE A 34 16.36 -6.41 -0.49
C ILE A 34 16.65 -6.21 1.00
N LYS A 35 17.88 -5.81 1.31
CA LYS A 35 18.25 -5.37 2.67
C LYS A 35 17.65 -3.99 2.92
N GLY A 36 16.62 -3.92 3.76
CA GLY A 36 15.99 -2.66 4.15
C GLY A 36 14.65 -2.84 4.86
N THR A 37 14.19 -1.78 5.49
CA THR A 37 12.89 -1.74 6.16
C THR A 37 11.74 -1.68 5.15
N TYR A 38 10.58 -2.23 5.51
CA TYR A 38 9.37 -2.16 4.68
C TYR A 38 8.75 -0.76 4.69
N PHE A 39 8.79 -0.13 5.86
CA PHE A 39 8.45 1.26 6.09
C PHE A 39 9.70 1.96 6.63
N SER A 40 10.11 3.03 5.96
CA SER A 40 11.28 3.83 6.33
C SER A 40 10.82 5.19 6.83
N ARG A 41 11.43 5.65 7.93
CA ARG A 41 11.19 7.01 8.44
C ARG A 41 11.90 8.01 7.54
N VAL A 42 11.12 8.92 6.96
CA VAL A 42 11.63 10.02 6.13
C VAL A 42 11.75 11.29 6.97
N ASP A 43 10.82 11.46 7.90
CA ASP A 43 10.76 12.60 8.83
C ASP A 43 10.18 12.13 10.17
N ASP A 44 10.16 12.99 11.18
CA ASP A 44 9.67 12.68 12.52
C ASP A 44 8.20 12.25 12.55
N VAL A 45 7.42 12.76 11.61
CA VAL A 45 5.98 12.49 11.47
C VAL A 45 5.65 11.66 10.22
N LEU A 46 6.65 11.27 9.43
CA LEU A 46 6.44 10.67 8.11
C LEU A 46 7.18 9.34 7.95
N LEU A 47 6.40 8.28 7.76
CA LEU A 47 6.87 6.99 7.27
C LEU A 47 6.51 6.85 5.79
N LEU A 48 7.47 6.42 4.99
CA LEU A 48 7.30 6.07 3.58
C LEU A 48 7.56 4.57 3.40
N GLY A 49 6.69 3.88 2.68
CA GLY A 49 6.86 2.45 2.43
C GLY A 49 6.00 1.94 1.29
N ALA A 50 5.99 0.61 1.17
CA ALA A 50 5.17 -0.09 0.20
C ALA A 50 3.77 -0.38 0.75
N VAL A 51 2.94 -1.05 -0.06
CA VAL A 51 1.54 -1.32 0.29
C VAL A 51 1.39 -2.09 1.61
N PRO A 52 0.54 -1.64 2.55
CA PRO A 52 0.35 -2.34 3.81
C PRO A 52 -0.44 -3.63 3.58
N LEU A 53 0.05 -4.74 4.17
CA LEU A 53 -0.51 -6.08 3.96
C LEU A 53 -1.03 -6.63 5.29
N VAL A 54 -2.31 -6.99 5.31
CA VAL A 54 -3.00 -7.45 6.54
C VAL A 54 -2.42 -8.76 7.06
N PHE A 55 -2.14 -9.71 6.16
CA PHE A 55 -1.69 -11.07 6.51
C PHE A 55 -0.29 -11.13 7.15
N VAL A 56 0.51 -10.07 7.02
CA VAL A 56 1.85 -9.96 7.65
C VAL A 56 1.87 -8.99 8.83
N GLY A 57 0.70 -8.49 9.26
CA GLY A 57 0.58 -7.66 10.45
C GLY A 57 1.04 -6.22 10.29
N HIS A 58 1.25 -5.73 9.05
CA HIS A 58 1.73 -4.37 8.80
C HIS A 58 0.83 -3.30 9.45
N ILE A 59 -0.48 -3.53 9.55
CA ILE A 59 -1.40 -2.56 10.15
C ILE A 59 -1.11 -2.38 11.64
N LYS A 60 -0.92 -3.49 12.35
CA LYS A 60 -0.57 -3.48 13.77
C LYS A 60 0.81 -2.87 13.99
N GLU A 61 1.77 -3.16 13.11
CA GLU A 61 3.10 -2.56 13.17
C GLU A 61 3.05 -1.04 12.98
N LEU A 62 2.37 -0.55 11.94
CA LEU A 62 2.20 0.87 11.67
C LEU A 62 1.49 1.58 12.83
N HIS A 63 0.42 0.98 13.36
CA HIS A 63 -0.29 1.55 14.51
C HIS A 63 0.58 1.63 15.76
N ARG A 64 1.37 0.58 16.03
CA ARG A 64 2.37 0.56 17.12
C ARG A 64 3.47 1.62 16.94
N LEU A 65 3.85 1.91 15.69
CA LEU A 65 4.78 2.99 15.36
C LEU A 65 4.16 4.39 15.50
N GLY A 66 2.90 4.50 15.93
CA GLY A 66 2.21 5.77 16.13
C GLY A 66 1.48 6.29 14.89
N VAL A 67 1.47 5.54 13.78
CA VAL A 67 0.74 5.96 12.58
C VAL A 67 -0.76 5.94 12.86
N ARG A 68 -1.43 7.04 12.53
CA ARG A 68 -2.89 7.22 12.66
C ARG A 68 -3.57 7.62 11.36
N ALA A 69 -2.80 8.09 10.39
CA ALA A 69 -3.30 8.45 9.07
C ALA A 69 -2.38 7.86 7.99
N VAL A 70 -2.97 7.43 6.89
CA VAL A 70 -2.27 6.90 5.71
C VAL A 70 -2.70 7.69 4.48
N VAL A 71 -1.73 8.15 3.70
CA VAL A 71 -2.00 8.71 2.37
C VAL A 71 -1.76 7.60 1.35
N ASN A 72 -2.81 7.21 0.64
CA ASN A 72 -2.73 6.17 -0.38
C ASN A 72 -2.89 6.79 -1.77
N MET A 73 -1.83 6.69 -2.57
CA MET A 73 -1.80 7.22 -3.93
C MET A 73 -2.01 6.15 -5.01
N MET A 74 -2.14 4.87 -4.63
CA MET A 74 -2.18 3.74 -5.56
C MET A 74 -3.59 3.54 -6.12
N ALA A 75 -3.82 3.77 -7.42
CA ALA A 75 -5.14 3.54 -8.02
C ALA A 75 -5.55 2.06 -8.04
N GLU A 76 -4.57 1.15 -8.13
CA GLU A 76 -4.78 -0.29 -8.17
C GLU A 76 -5.16 -0.88 -6.80
N TYR A 77 -4.86 -0.19 -5.72
CA TYR A 77 -4.97 -0.71 -4.36
C TYR A 77 -5.69 0.28 -3.46
N GLU A 78 -6.94 -0.03 -3.09
CA GLU A 78 -7.78 0.86 -2.26
C GLU A 78 -7.36 0.89 -0.79
N GLY A 79 -6.45 0.01 -0.36
CA GLY A 79 -6.03 -0.11 1.03
C GLY A 79 -6.89 -1.11 1.83
N PRO A 80 -6.39 -1.59 2.97
CA PRO A 80 -7.12 -2.51 3.84
C PRO A 80 -8.05 -1.74 4.80
N LEU A 81 -9.08 -1.10 4.24
CA LEU A 81 -9.99 -0.19 4.96
C LEU A 81 -10.59 -0.81 6.23
N LYS A 82 -11.01 -2.08 6.17
CA LYS A 82 -11.55 -2.80 7.33
C LYS A 82 -10.53 -2.92 8.45
N ALA A 83 -9.31 -3.31 8.12
CA ALA A 83 -8.24 -3.47 9.11
C ALA A 83 -7.84 -2.13 9.74
N TYR A 84 -7.92 -1.02 9.01
CA TYR A 84 -7.72 0.31 9.58
C TYR A 84 -8.82 0.68 10.58
N ALA A 85 -10.09 0.41 10.23
CA ALA A 85 -11.22 0.68 11.11
C ALA A 85 -11.20 -0.15 12.41
N GLU A 86 -10.60 -1.35 12.37
CA GLU A 86 -10.44 -2.25 13.52
C GLU A 86 -9.32 -1.84 14.50
N THR A 87 -8.54 -0.81 14.20
CA THR A 87 -7.50 -0.30 15.13
C THR A 87 -8.08 0.65 16.17
N GLU A 88 -7.38 0.83 17.31
CA GLU A 88 -7.84 1.69 18.41
C GLU A 88 -6.72 2.67 18.86
N PRO A 89 -6.84 4.00 18.62
CA PRO A 89 -7.89 4.64 17.84
C PRO A 89 -7.81 4.25 16.35
N PRO A 90 -8.93 4.33 15.60
CA PRO A 90 -8.98 3.96 14.18
C PRO A 90 -8.01 4.75 13.32
N MET A 91 -7.33 4.05 12.41
CA MET A 91 -6.50 4.69 11.39
C MET A 91 -7.38 5.27 10.28
N GLN A 92 -7.05 6.48 9.85
CA GLN A 92 -7.73 7.15 8.74
C GLN A 92 -6.94 7.00 7.44
N GLN A 93 -7.62 6.92 6.30
CA GLN A 93 -6.98 6.91 4.99
C GLN A 93 -7.45 8.09 4.15
N LEU A 94 -6.50 8.84 3.61
CA LEU A 94 -6.72 9.78 2.51
C LEU A 94 -6.36 9.07 1.20
N TYR A 95 -7.38 8.78 0.37
CA TYR A 95 -7.20 8.10 -0.91
C TYR A 95 -7.14 9.11 -2.06
N LEU A 96 -5.97 9.25 -2.67
CA LEU A 96 -5.68 10.20 -3.76
C LEU A 96 -5.08 9.42 -4.95
N PRO A 97 -5.88 8.66 -5.70
CA PRO A 97 -5.37 7.79 -6.74
C PRO A 97 -4.67 8.59 -7.83
N VAL A 98 -3.35 8.43 -7.92
CA VAL A 98 -2.52 9.00 -8.98
C VAL A 98 -2.23 7.89 -9.98
N THR A 99 -2.41 8.19 -11.27
CA THR A 99 -1.96 7.29 -12.33
C THR A 99 -0.48 7.55 -12.57
N ASP A 100 0.38 6.66 -12.06
CA ASP A 100 1.80 6.58 -12.47
C ASP A 100 1.92 6.22 -13.96
#